data_AF-E3DA14-F1
#
_entry.id   AF-E3DA14-F1
#
_cell.length_a   1.000
_cell.length_b   1.000
_cell.length_c   1.000
_cell.angle_alpha   90.00
_cell.angle_beta   90.00
_cell.angle_gamma   90.00
#
_symmetry.space_group_name_H-M   'P 1'
#
loop_
_entity.id
_entity.type
_entity.pdbx_description
1 polymer ?
#
loop_
_entity_poly.entity_id
_entity_poly.type
_entity_poly.pdbx_seq_one_letter_code
_entity_poly.pdbx_strand_id
1 'polypeptide(L)'
;MGDTFELSAAKMREQGMSEIAINQFAHLYDSWINDKSGEFIRENTVEPIKSVPNFHEIYETIDHDKAVNAFAKTAFIKLNGGLGTSMGLSCAKSLLPVRRHKARQMRFIDIIIGQVLTARQRLGVDLPLIFMNSFRTSKDTLQVLKRNRKFSQENIPVEIIQHQEPKLLEETCEPVSYPEDPELEWCPPGHGDIFSTIWESGLLNVLKKNGIEYLFISNSDNLGARPSRTLAQHFENTGASIMIEVAKRTQADRKGGHIVRDLETGRMMLREMTQVHPEDRRSAQSIKKHPYFNTNNIWVRVDALQKKLEEYNGVLPLPVICNRKTIDPTNEKKRESYSAGNCDGCCNFAF
;
A
#
# COMPACT_ATOMS: atom_id res chain seq x y z
N MET A 1 -16.57 -3.17 21.64
CA MET A 1 -17.29 -2.51 20.54
C MET A 1 -18.60 -1.97 21.08
N GLY A 2 -18.84 -0.66 20.95
CA GLY A 2 -20.05 0.01 21.44
C GLY A 2 -21.08 0.22 20.32
N ASP A 3 -22.28 0.70 20.69
CA ASP A 3 -23.44 0.90 19.80
C ASP A 3 -23.11 1.70 18.53
N THR A 4 -22.14 2.63 18.60
CA THR A 4 -21.72 3.48 17.47
C THR A 4 -21.00 2.71 16.35
N PHE A 5 -20.22 1.67 16.69
CA PHE A 5 -19.56 0.84 15.68
C PHE A 5 -20.60 0.11 14.81
N GLU A 6 -21.68 -0.36 15.42
CA GLU A 6 -22.73 -1.08 14.70
C GLU A 6 -23.45 -0.20 13.67
N LEU A 7 -23.49 1.12 13.85
CA LEU A 7 -24.00 2.04 12.82
C LEU A 7 -23.12 1.99 11.55
N SER A 8 -21.79 2.02 11.73
CA SER A 8 -20.85 1.88 10.62
C SER A 8 -20.90 0.49 10.00
N ALA A 9 -20.93 -0.57 10.82
CA ALA A 9 -21.02 -1.95 10.33
C ALA A 9 -22.33 -2.20 9.57
N ALA A 10 -23.47 -1.71 10.07
CA ALA A 10 -24.75 -1.79 9.36
C ALA A 10 -24.68 -1.09 8.01
N LYS A 11 -24.14 0.14 7.97
CA LYS A 11 -23.95 0.89 6.73
C LYS A 11 -23.05 0.16 5.72
N MET A 12 -21.99 -0.49 6.19
CA MET A 12 -21.11 -1.33 5.35
C MET A 12 -21.85 -2.57 4.81
N ARG A 13 -22.64 -3.25 5.65
CA ARG A 13 -23.47 -4.41 5.23
C ARG A 13 -24.51 -4.02 4.20
N GLU A 14 -25.16 -2.86 4.36
CA GLU A 14 -26.13 -2.32 3.40
C GLU A 14 -25.50 -2.03 2.01
N GLN A 15 -24.21 -1.66 1.98
CA GLN A 15 -23.43 -1.52 0.75
C GLN A 15 -22.87 -2.86 0.21
N GLY A 16 -23.24 -4.00 0.82
CA GLY A 16 -22.82 -5.32 0.39
C GLY A 16 -21.35 -5.65 0.70
N MET A 17 -20.75 -4.96 1.67
CA MET A 17 -19.39 -5.28 2.11
C MET A 17 -19.36 -6.60 2.89
N SER A 18 -18.24 -7.31 2.79
CA SER A 18 -18.04 -8.57 3.50
C SER A 18 -17.74 -8.37 4.97
N GLU A 19 -17.88 -9.46 5.73
CA GLU A 19 -17.44 -9.47 7.14
C GLU A 19 -15.91 -9.32 7.26
N ILE A 20 -15.11 -9.66 6.24
CA ILE A 20 -13.66 -9.40 6.25
C ILE A 20 -13.40 -7.89 6.22
N ALA A 21 -14.08 -7.17 5.31
CA ALA A 21 -13.99 -5.71 5.23
C ALA A 21 -14.45 -5.05 6.54
N ILE A 22 -15.55 -5.53 7.12
CA ILE A 22 -16.08 -5.02 8.39
C ILE A 22 -15.12 -5.30 9.54
N ASN A 23 -14.53 -6.49 9.62
CA ASN A 23 -13.54 -6.84 10.65
C ASN A 23 -12.25 -6.03 10.50
N GLN A 24 -11.82 -5.75 9.26
CA GLN A 24 -10.69 -4.85 8.99
C GLN A 24 -10.99 -3.44 9.51
N PHE A 25 -12.18 -2.93 9.21
CA PHE A 25 -12.65 -1.64 9.70
C PHE A 25 -12.82 -1.64 11.23
N ALA A 26 -13.24 -2.74 11.83
CA ALA A 26 -13.36 -2.89 13.27
C ALA A 26 -12.00 -2.73 13.97
N HIS A 27 -10.93 -3.33 13.42
CA HIS A 27 -9.57 -3.14 13.91
C HIS A 27 -9.12 -1.68 13.80
N LEU A 28 -9.45 -1.01 12.69
CA LEU A 28 -9.18 0.43 12.51
C LEU A 28 -9.93 1.28 13.54
N TYR A 29 -11.22 1.03 13.69
CA TYR A 29 -12.12 1.74 14.58
C TYR A 29 -11.73 1.60 16.04
N ASP A 30 -11.44 0.38 16.49
CA ASP A 30 -10.98 0.11 17.84
C ASP A 30 -9.61 0.75 18.09
N SER A 31 -8.68 0.68 17.13
CA SER A 31 -7.39 1.36 17.26
C SER A 31 -7.56 2.87 17.38
N TRP A 32 -8.48 3.46 16.60
CA TRP A 32 -8.77 4.89 16.62
C TRP A 32 -9.42 5.36 17.93
N ILE A 33 -10.44 4.65 18.43
CA ILE A 33 -11.09 5.00 19.70
C ILE A 33 -10.13 4.87 20.88
N ASN A 34 -9.31 3.82 20.85
CA ASN A 34 -8.34 3.56 21.92
C ASN A 34 -7.05 4.37 21.76
N ASP A 35 -6.90 5.16 20.70
CA ASP A 35 -5.82 6.14 20.50
C ASP A 35 -6.00 7.36 21.42
N LYS A 36 -6.26 7.12 22.73
CA LYS A 36 -6.38 8.15 23.77
C LYS A 36 -5.05 8.73 24.23
N SER A 37 -3.93 8.29 23.67
CA SER A 37 -2.65 8.99 23.74
C SER A 37 -1.69 8.28 22.81
N GLY A 38 -1.30 8.94 21.72
CA GLY A 38 -0.36 8.40 20.75
C GLY A 38 0.81 7.72 21.44
N GLU A 39 0.85 6.38 21.35
CA GLU A 39 2.02 5.59 21.69
C GLU A 39 3.09 5.97 20.67
N PHE A 40 3.79 7.05 20.99
CA PHE A 40 4.92 7.48 20.21
C PHE A 40 5.99 6.42 20.35
N ILE A 41 6.50 5.96 19.21
CA ILE A 41 7.70 5.16 19.19
C ILE A 41 8.83 6.12 19.60
N ARG A 42 9.37 5.96 20.81
CA ARG A 42 10.37 6.88 21.37
C ARG A 42 11.75 6.59 20.79
N GLU A 43 12.55 7.63 20.63
CA GLU A 43 13.91 7.50 20.10
C GLU A 43 14.83 6.63 20.97
N ASN A 44 14.56 6.53 22.29
CA ASN A 44 15.31 5.70 23.22
C ASN A 44 14.86 4.23 23.26
N THR A 45 13.72 3.89 22.64
CA THR A 45 13.22 2.51 22.54
C THR A 45 13.64 1.81 21.26
N VAL A 46 14.27 2.53 20.34
CA VAL A 46 14.64 2.01 19.02
C VAL A 46 16.09 2.31 18.67
N GLU A 47 16.68 1.46 17.83
CA GLU A 47 17.98 1.71 17.22
C GLU A 47 17.86 1.92 15.69
N PRO A 48 18.71 2.78 15.10
CA PRO A 48 18.72 2.98 13.66
C PRO A 48 19.37 1.80 12.93
N ILE A 49 18.81 1.45 11.76
CA ILE A 49 19.50 0.55 10.83
C ILE A 49 20.64 1.31 10.15
N LYS A 50 21.89 0.88 10.39
CA LYS A 50 23.10 1.58 9.91
C LYS A 50 23.66 1.02 8.59
N SER A 51 23.35 -0.22 8.27
CA SER A 51 23.84 -0.88 7.06
C SER A 51 22.78 -1.81 6.50
N VAL A 52 22.66 -1.81 5.17
CA VAL A 52 21.89 -2.77 4.38
C VAL A 52 22.71 -3.13 3.15
N PRO A 53 22.60 -4.36 2.62
CA PRO A 53 23.22 -4.72 1.36
C PRO A 53 22.75 -3.78 0.25
N ASN A 54 23.70 -3.24 -0.52
CA ASN A 54 23.33 -2.37 -1.64
C ASN A 54 23.14 -3.18 -2.94
N PHE A 55 22.43 -2.61 -3.90
CA PHE A 55 22.10 -3.31 -5.15
C PHE A 55 23.34 -3.80 -5.92
N HIS A 56 24.44 -3.05 -5.90
CA HIS A 56 25.66 -3.41 -6.63
C HIS A 56 26.33 -4.63 -6.01
N GLU A 57 26.47 -4.65 -4.69
CA GLU A 57 26.97 -5.82 -3.93
C GLU A 57 26.12 -7.05 -4.19
N ILE A 58 24.79 -6.91 -4.18
CA ILE A 58 23.87 -8.00 -4.51
C ILE A 58 24.13 -8.47 -5.95
N TYR A 59 24.21 -7.55 -6.91
CA TYR A 59 24.39 -7.86 -8.32
C TYR A 59 25.68 -8.64 -8.60
N GLU A 60 26.75 -8.40 -7.86
CA GLU A 60 28.01 -9.15 -8.01
C GLU A 60 27.91 -10.61 -7.57
N THR A 61 26.94 -10.92 -6.70
CA THR A 61 26.77 -12.27 -6.13
C THR A 61 25.70 -13.11 -6.84
N ILE A 62 25.02 -12.56 -7.86
CA ILE A 62 23.91 -13.26 -8.51
C ILE A 62 24.37 -14.34 -9.47
N ASP A 63 23.64 -15.44 -9.46
CA ASP A 63 23.68 -16.45 -10.51
C ASP A 63 22.56 -16.11 -11.51
N HIS A 64 22.96 -15.82 -12.75
CA HIS A 64 22.04 -15.31 -13.78
C HIS A 64 20.90 -16.27 -14.13
N ASP A 65 21.13 -17.58 -14.08
CA ASP A 65 20.12 -18.58 -14.44
C ASP A 65 19.12 -18.74 -13.30
N LYS A 66 19.64 -18.86 -12.07
CA LYS A 66 18.80 -18.85 -10.86
C LYS A 66 18.01 -17.56 -10.73
N ALA A 67 18.57 -16.42 -11.14
CA ALA A 67 17.87 -15.16 -11.12
C ALA A 67 16.67 -15.14 -12.07
N VAL A 68 16.78 -15.74 -13.26
CA VAL A 68 15.63 -15.87 -14.17
C VAL A 68 14.58 -16.80 -13.59
N ASN A 69 14.99 -17.90 -12.95
CA ASN A 69 14.06 -18.83 -12.29
C ASN A 69 13.28 -18.17 -11.13
N ALA A 70 13.97 -17.51 -10.19
CA ALA A 70 13.34 -16.77 -9.09
C ALA A 70 12.37 -15.70 -9.63
N PHE A 71 12.79 -15.01 -10.70
CA PHE A 71 11.99 -13.98 -11.34
C PHE A 71 10.74 -14.55 -12.05
N ALA A 72 10.82 -15.74 -12.64
CA ALA A 72 9.67 -16.42 -13.25
C ALA A 72 8.59 -16.78 -12.22
N LYS A 73 8.99 -17.02 -10.97
CA LYS A 73 8.10 -17.30 -9.83
C LYS A 73 7.56 -16.05 -9.14
N THR A 74 7.73 -14.86 -9.72
CA THR A 74 7.34 -13.58 -9.11
C THR A 74 6.12 -12.97 -9.78
N ALA A 75 5.14 -12.50 -9.00
CA ALA A 75 4.05 -11.65 -9.48
C ALA A 75 4.17 -10.22 -8.94
N PHE A 76 3.74 -9.25 -9.74
CA PHE A 76 3.84 -7.82 -9.46
C PHE A 76 2.47 -7.29 -9.05
N ILE A 77 2.38 -6.63 -7.91
CA ILE A 77 1.18 -5.91 -7.47
C ILE A 77 1.49 -4.41 -7.45
N LYS A 78 0.74 -3.63 -8.21
CA LYS A 78 0.84 -2.16 -8.22
C LYS A 78 -0.32 -1.55 -7.44
N LEU A 79 0.01 -0.80 -6.40
CA LEU A 79 -0.95 -0.08 -5.56
C LEU A 79 -1.49 1.11 -6.36
N ASN A 80 -2.77 1.07 -6.71
CA ASN A 80 -3.41 1.99 -7.64
C ASN A 80 -4.82 2.42 -7.18
N GLY A 81 -5.14 2.27 -5.89
CA GLY A 81 -6.41 2.72 -5.32
C GLY A 81 -6.50 4.21 -5.00
N GLY A 82 -5.35 4.89 -4.90
CA GLY A 82 -5.26 6.30 -4.55
C GLY A 82 -5.68 7.24 -5.68
N LEU A 83 -6.53 8.21 -5.32
CA LEU A 83 -6.87 9.33 -6.19
C LEU A 83 -5.83 10.43 -6.13
N GLY A 84 -5.64 11.14 -7.24
CA GLY A 84 -4.84 12.37 -7.28
C GLY A 84 -5.57 13.59 -6.69
N THR A 85 -6.40 13.44 -5.66
CA THR A 85 -7.27 14.53 -5.14
C THR A 85 -6.47 15.72 -4.63
N SER A 86 -5.33 15.50 -3.97
CA SER A 86 -4.43 16.58 -3.55
C SER A 86 -3.80 17.34 -4.73
N MET A 87 -3.86 16.77 -5.94
CA MET A 87 -3.43 17.38 -7.19
C MET A 87 -4.62 17.91 -8.02
N GLY A 88 -5.84 17.92 -7.46
CA GLY A 88 -7.06 18.38 -8.13
C GLY A 88 -7.63 17.40 -9.17
N LEU A 89 -7.31 16.10 -9.06
CA LEU A 89 -7.73 15.09 -10.03
C LEU A 89 -8.81 14.17 -9.45
N SER A 90 -9.78 13.83 -10.29
CA SER A 90 -10.84 12.86 -10.00
C SER A 90 -10.49 11.43 -10.47
N CYS A 91 -9.33 11.21 -11.08
CA CYS A 91 -8.92 9.93 -11.63
C CYS A 91 -7.72 9.31 -10.88
N ALA A 92 -7.42 8.04 -11.19
CA ALA A 92 -6.29 7.32 -10.63
C ALA A 92 -4.97 8.06 -10.92
N LYS A 93 -4.11 8.19 -9.90
CA LYS A 93 -2.82 8.89 -10.03
C LYS A 93 -1.95 8.29 -11.14
N SER A 94 -2.07 6.98 -11.39
CA SER A 94 -1.31 6.29 -12.43
C SER A 94 -1.66 6.71 -13.87
N LEU A 95 -2.78 7.40 -14.08
CA LEU A 95 -3.21 7.90 -15.38
C LEU A 95 -2.62 9.26 -15.73
N LEU A 96 -1.86 9.87 -14.81
CA LEU A 96 -1.19 11.13 -15.07
C LEU A 96 -0.06 10.97 -16.10
N PRO A 97 0.03 11.87 -17.09
CA PRO A 97 1.16 11.92 -18.00
C PRO A 97 2.43 12.36 -17.27
N VAL A 98 3.52 11.62 -17.45
CA VAL A 98 4.79 11.85 -16.75
C VAL A 98 5.96 12.13 -17.67
N ARG A 99 5.92 11.61 -18.89
CA ARG A 99 6.98 11.81 -19.88
C ARG A 99 6.42 11.78 -21.28
N ARG A 100 7.04 12.50 -22.20
CA ARG A 100 6.84 12.29 -23.63
C ARG A 100 7.85 11.25 -24.13
N HIS A 101 7.40 10.30 -24.93
CA HIS A 101 8.27 9.40 -25.66
C HIS A 101 7.85 9.39 -27.12
N LYS A 102 8.71 9.96 -27.98
CA LYS A 102 8.33 10.37 -29.34
C LYS A 102 7.11 11.30 -29.27
N ALA A 103 6.13 11.12 -30.15
CA ALA A 103 4.89 11.90 -30.17
C ALA A 103 3.84 11.46 -29.12
N ARG A 104 4.13 10.47 -28.25
CA ARG A 104 3.15 9.94 -27.29
C ARG A 104 3.43 10.43 -25.88
N GLN A 105 2.41 10.98 -25.22
CA GLN A 105 2.44 11.17 -23.77
C GLN A 105 2.32 9.80 -23.10
N MET A 106 3.29 9.48 -22.24
CA MET A 106 3.30 8.27 -21.44
C MET A 106 2.82 8.62 -20.03
N ARG A 107 1.84 7.86 -19.57
CA ARG A 107 1.35 7.90 -18.19
C ARG A 107 2.13 6.91 -17.33
N PHE A 108 2.00 6.97 -16.01
CA PHE A 108 2.64 5.99 -15.13
C PHE A 108 2.27 4.55 -15.52
N ILE A 109 0.97 4.29 -15.71
CA ILE A 109 0.47 2.97 -16.11
C ILE A 109 1.06 2.48 -17.44
N ASP A 110 1.27 3.37 -18.41
CA ASP A 110 1.85 3.00 -19.71
C ASP A 110 3.32 2.57 -19.57
N ILE A 111 4.04 3.19 -18.64
CA ILE A 111 5.44 2.86 -18.34
C ILE A 111 5.51 1.55 -17.58
N ILE A 112 4.65 1.35 -16.56
CA ILE A 112 4.57 0.10 -15.79
C ILE A 112 4.32 -1.09 -16.71
N ILE A 113 3.29 -1.00 -17.56
CA ILE A 113 2.97 -2.08 -18.51
C ILE A 113 4.15 -2.29 -19.47
N GLY A 114 4.77 -1.22 -19.97
CA GLY A 114 5.95 -1.31 -20.83
C GLY A 114 7.15 -2.00 -20.17
N GLN A 115 7.41 -1.73 -18.90
CA GLN A 115 8.48 -2.37 -18.11
C GLN A 115 8.24 -3.87 -17.98
N VAL A 116 7.01 -4.28 -17.63
CA VAL A 116 6.62 -5.69 -17.51
C VAL A 116 6.72 -6.40 -18.86
N LEU A 117 6.12 -5.85 -19.92
CA LEU A 117 6.18 -6.45 -21.26
C LEU A 117 7.62 -6.59 -21.78
N THR A 118 8.47 -5.61 -21.50
CA THR A 118 9.89 -5.69 -21.87
C THR A 118 10.59 -6.81 -21.11
N ALA A 119 10.29 -6.99 -19.82
CA ALA A 119 10.85 -8.07 -19.01
C ALA A 119 10.37 -9.44 -19.50
N ARG A 120 9.06 -9.60 -19.77
CA ARG A 120 8.47 -10.83 -20.34
C ARG A 120 9.18 -11.23 -21.64
N GLN A 121 9.31 -10.29 -22.58
CA GLN A 121 9.92 -10.54 -23.87
C GLN A 121 11.42 -10.88 -23.76
N ARG A 122 12.17 -10.15 -22.92
CA ARG A 122 13.63 -10.33 -22.83
C ARG A 122 14.04 -11.59 -22.09
N LEU A 123 13.26 -12.01 -21.10
CA LEU A 123 13.60 -13.12 -20.21
C LEU A 123 12.76 -14.37 -20.46
N GLY A 124 11.73 -14.29 -21.33
CA GLY A 124 10.88 -15.43 -21.64
C GLY A 124 10.04 -15.92 -20.47
N VAL A 125 9.58 -15.01 -19.61
CA VAL A 125 8.79 -15.31 -18.41
C VAL A 125 7.41 -14.66 -18.47
N ASP A 126 6.41 -15.24 -17.80
CA ASP A 126 5.04 -14.72 -17.81
C ASP A 126 4.88 -13.45 -16.97
N LEU A 127 5.60 -13.32 -15.85
CA LEU A 127 5.61 -12.17 -14.94
C LEU A 127 4.23 -11.49 -14.76
N PRO A 128 3.34 -12.07 -13.94
CA PRO A 128 1.99 -11.55 -13.74
C PRO A 128 2.00 -10.11 -13.19
N LEU A 129 1.11 -9.27 -13.69
CA LEU A 129 0.91 -7.89 -13.23
C LEU A 129 -0.55 -7.74 -12.77
N ILE A 130 -0.72 -7.43 -11.49
CA ILE A 130 -1.98 -7.16 -10.83
C ILE A 130 -2.01 -5.71 -10.37
N PHE A 131 -3.14 -5.03 -10.57
CA PHE A 131 -3.38 -3.71 -10.01
C PHE A 131 -4.33 -3.83 -8.83
N MET A 132 -3.93 -3.28 -7.68
CA MET A 132 -4.85 -3.08 -6.57
C MET A 132 -5.56 -1.75 -6.76
N ASN A 133 -6.78 -1.81 -7.25
CA ASN A 133 -7.60 -0.64 -7.57
C ASN A 133 -8.62 -0.38 -6.46
N SER A 134 -9.21 0.82 -6.46
CA SER A 134 -10.41 1.13 -5.71
C SER A 134 -11.61 1.18 -6.66
N PHE A 135 -12.81 1.26 -6.11
CA PHE A 135 -14.03 1.52 -6.87
C PHE A 135 -13.92 2.74 -7.79
N ARG A 136 -13.10 3.73 -7.42
CA ARG A 136 -12.88 4.95 -8.21
C ARG A 136 -11.83 4.80 -9.31
N THR A 137 -10.93 3.83 -9.22
CA THR A 137 -9.79 3.69 -10.15
C THR A 137 -9.88 2.48 -11.08
N SER A 138 -10.76 1.52 -10.77
CA SER A 138 -10.93 0.26 -11.51
C SER A 138 -11.27 0.47 -12.98
N LYS A 139 -12.39 1.16 -13.26
CA LYS A 139 -12.92 1.34 -14.62
C LYS A 139 -11.91 1.93 -15.58
N ASP A 140 -11.22 2.99 -15.17
CA ASP A 140 -10.23 3.67 -16.00
C ASP A 140 -9.00 2.79 -16.25
N THR A 141 -8.55 2.06 -15.21
CA THR A 141 -7.41 1.14 -15.30
C THR A 141 -7.69 -0.01 -16.27
N LEU A 142 -8.84 -0.67 -16.14
CA LEU A 142 -9.24 -1.75 -17.03
C LEU A 142 -9.41 -1.26 -18.49
N GLN A 143 -9.92 -0.05 -18.69
CA GLN A 143 -10.02 0.53 -20.04
C GLN A 143 -8.65 0.69 -20.70
N VAL A 144 -7.62 1.08 -19.93
CA VAL A 144 -6.24 1.17 -20.43
C VAL A 144 -5.68 -0.20 -20.79
N LEU A 145 -5.87 -1.19 -19.93
CA LEU A 145 -5.42 -2.56 -20.17
C LEU A 145 -6.08 -3.15 -21.42
N LYS A 146 -7.40 -3.02 -21.55
CA LYS A 146 -8.17 -3.50 -22.71
C LYS A 146 -7.73 -2.87 -24.03
N ARG A 147 -7.33 -1.59 -24.02
CA ARG A 147 -6.84 -0.88 -25.22
C ARG A 147 -5.41 -1.29 -25.60
N ASN A 148 -4.63 -1.85 -24.66
CA ASN A 148 -3.26 -2.26 -24.92
C ASN A 148 -3.20 -3.67 -25.51
N ARG A 149 -3.24 -3.75 -26.85
CA ARG A 149 -3.20 -5.03 -27.59
C ARG A 149 -1.98 -5.93 -27.32
N LYS A 150 -0.91 -5.38 -26.75
CA LYS A 150 0.31 -6.15 -26.41
C LYS A 150 0.26 -6.76 -25.01
N PHE A 151 -0.67 -6.30 -24.18
CA PHE A 151 -0.83 -6.82 -22.83
C PHE A 151 -1.89 -7.91 -22.84
N SER A 152 -1.46 -9.13 -22.53
CA SER A 152 -2.32 -10.28 -22.26
C SER A 152 -1.89 -10.91 -20.94
N GLN A 153 -2.86 -11.44 -20.21
CA GLN A 153 -2.63 -12.21 -19.00
C GLN A 153 -3.82 -13.12 -18.81
N GLU A 154 -3.54 -14.40 -18.59
CA GLU A 154 -4.52 -15.44 -18.38
C GLU A 154 -4.26 -16.09 -17.01
N ASN A 155 -5.26 -16.78 -16.47
CA ASN A 155 -5.23 -17.52 -15.20
C ASN A 155 -5.06 -16.69 -13.90
N ILE A 156 -4.29 -15.61 -13.94
CA ILE A 156 -4.09 -14.71 -12.80
C ILE A 156 -4.84 -13.39 -13.07
N PRO A 157 -5.70 -12.94 -12.14
CA PRO A 157 -6.46 -11.71 -12.34
C PRO A 157 -5.54 -10.50 -12.52
N VAL A 158 -5.95 -9.55 -13.36
CA VAL A 158 -5.22 -8.30 -13.57
C VAL A 158 -5.56 -7.23 -12.53
N GLU A 159 -6.58 -7.48 -11.72
CA GLU A 159 -7.14 -6.55 -10.76
C GLU A 159 -7.59 -7.27 -9.51
N ILE A 160 -7.33 -6.62 -8.37
CA ILE A 160 -8.04 -6.85 -7.10
C ILE A 160 -8.60 -5.50 -6.64
N ILE A 161 -9.78 -5.50 -6.05
CA ILE A 161 -10.44 -4.28 -5.57
C ILE A 161 -10.24 -4.20 -4.08
N GLN A 162 -9.57 -3.14 -3.62
CA GLN A 162 -9.42 -2.86 -2.19
C GLN A 162 -10.77 -2.49 -1.57
N HIS A 163 -10.91 -2.69 -0.26
CA HIS A 163 -12.13 -2.40 0.46
C HIS A 163 -12.44 -0.89 0.51
N GLN A 164 -13.60 -0.58 1.08
CA GLN A 164 -14.05 0.77 1.35
C GLN A 164 -14.52 0.85 2.80
N GLU A 165 -14.37 2.02 3.40
CA GLU A 165 -14.79 2.30 4.76
C GLU A 165 -15.57 3.61 4.82
N PRO A 166 -16.53 3.73 5.75
CA PRO A 166 -17.22 4.98 5.98
C PRO A 166 -16.27 5.98 6.65
N LYS A 167 -16.34 7.25 6.23
CA LYS A 167 -15.74 8.35 6.99
C LYS A 167 -16.49 8.52 8.29
N LEU A 168 -15.77 8.91 9.35
CA LEU A 168 -16.33 9.09 10.68
C LEU A 168 -16.31 10.55 11.11
N LEU A 169 -17.33 10.96 11.85
CA LEU A 169 -17.34 12.23 12.57
C LEU A 169 -16.42 12.12 13.79
N GLU A 170 -15.48 13.05 13.96
CA GLU A 170 -14.49 13.01 15.06
C GLU A 170 -15.18 13.09 16.44
N GLU A 171 -16.26 13.86 16.55
CA GLU A 171 -16.95 14.11 17.82
C GLU A 171 -17.81 12.91 18.29
N THR A 172 -18.54 12.28 17.37
CA THR A 172 -19.53 11.24 17.70
C THR A 172 -19.06 9.83 17.40
N CYS A 173 -17.98 9.67 16.62
CA CYS A 173 -17.53 8.38 16.09
C CYS A 173 -18.52 7.71 15.11
N GLU A 174 -19.56 8.43 14.69
CA GLU A 174 -20.60 7.92 13.79
C GLU A 174 -20.21 8.04 12.31
N PRO A 175 -20.74 7.18 11.43
CA PRO A 175 -20.52 7.30 10.00
C PRO A 175 -21.13 8.61 9.46
N VAL A 176 -20.35 9.33 8.66
CA VAL A 176 -20.78 10.57 8.01
C VAL A 176 -21.99 10.32 7.11
N SER A 177 -22.97 11.22 7.15
CA SER A 177 -24.01 11.34 6.13
C SER A 177 -23.81 12.62 5.31
N TYR A 178 -23.78 12.47 4.00
CA TYR A 178 -23.58 13.54 3.03
C TYR A 178 -24.50 13.32 1.81
N PRO A 179 -25.81 13.60 1.92
CA PRO A 179 -26.79 13.30 0.87
C PRO A 179 -26.56 14.03 -0.46
N GLU A 180 -25.84 15.15 -0.45
CA GLU A 180 -25.49 15.90 -1.67
C GLU A 180 -24.57 15.10 -2.61
N ASP A 181 -23.70 14.26 -2.05
CA ASP A 181 -22.82 13.34 -2.78
C ASP A 181 -22.45 12.14 -1.89
N PRO A 182 -23.25 11.06 -1.91
CA PRO A 182 -23.05 9.90 -1.04
C PRO A 182 -21.70 9.20 -1.26
N GLU A 183 -21.04 9.36 -2.42
CA GLU A 183 -19.71 8.78 -2.60
C GLU A 183 -18.66 9.41 -1.69
N LEU A 184 -18.86 10.66 -1.27
CA LEU A 184 -17.97 11.35 -0.33
C LEU A 184 -18.07 10.82 1.09
N GLU A 185 -19.10 10.03 1.42
CA GLU A 185 -19.19 9.35 2.71
C GLU A 185 -18.19 8.20 2.84
N TRP A 186 -17.62 7.75 1.73
CA TRP A 186 -16.75 6.59 1.66
C TRP A 186 -15.33 6.97 1.31
N CYS A 187 -14.39 6.16 1.80
CA CYS A 187 -13.02 6.25 1.36
C CYS A 187 -12.29 4.90 1.44
N PRO A 188 -11.14 4.78 0.78
CA PRO A 188 -10.34 3.58 0.91
C PRO A 188 -9.55 3.55 2.24
N PRO A 189 -9.40 2.37 2.88
CA PRO A 189 -8.69 2.15 4.16
C PRO A 189 -7.14 2.22 4.06
N GLY A 190 -6.64 2.96 3.09
CA GLY A 190 -5.21 3.06 2.79
C GLY A 190 -4.64 1.83 2.10
N HIS A 191 -3.31 1.78 1.99
CA HIS A 191 -2.63 0.77 1.17
C HIS A 191 -2.33 -0.53 1.92
N GLY A 192 -2.31 -0.53 3.26
CA GLY A 192 -2.10 -1.76 4.05
C GLY A 192 -3.31 -2.72 4.02
N ASP A 193 -4.46 -2.26 3.51
CA ASP A 193 -5.61 -3.11 3.18
C ASP A 193 -5.32 -4.17 2.10
N ILE A 194 -4.19 -4.06 1.42
CA ILE A 194 -3.74 -5.05 0.44
C ILE A 194 -3.78 -6.47 0.99
N PHE A 195 -3.40 -6.69 2.25
CA PHE A 195 -3.29 -8.05 2.77
C PHE A 195 -4.66 -8.70 2.95
N SER A 196 -5.63 -7.95 3.48
CA SER A 196 -7.02 -8.38 3.63
C SER A 196 -7.70 -8.53 2.27
N THR A 197 -7.41 -7.63 1.33
CA THR A 197 -7.88 -7.73 -0.07
C THR A 197 -7.33 -8.97 -0.78
N ILE A 198 -6.04 -9.28 -0.59
CA ILE A 198 -5.39 -10.47 -1.15
C ILE A 198 -6.00 -11.74 -0.57
N TRP A 199 -6.31 -11.73 0.73
CA TRP A 199 -6.97 -12.83 1.42
C TRP A 199 -8.37 -13.08 0.84
N GLU A 200 -9.21 -12.05 0.83
CA GLU A 200 -10.60 -12.15 0.38
C GLU A 200 -10.71 -12.55 -1.09
N SER A 201 -9.88 -11.97 -1.95
CA SER A 201 -9.87 -12.30 -3.39
C SER A 201 -9.41 -13.72 -3.69
N GLY A 202 -8.88 -14.46 -2.72
CA GLY A 202 -8.28 -15.78 -2.92
C GLY A 202 -7.03 -15.75 -3.80
N LEU A 203 -6.41 -14.56 -3.99
CA LEU A 203 -5.32 -14.36 -4.94
C LEU A 203 -4.14 -15.28 -4.64
N LEU A 204 -3.80 -15.51 -3.37
CA LEU A 204 -2.67 -16.38 -3.00
C LEU A 204 -2.83 -17.81 -3.50
N ASN A 205 -4.06 -18.35 -3.47
CA ASN A 205 -4.34 -19.69 -4.00
C ASN A 205 -4.19 -19.73 -5.52
N VAL A 206 -4.66 -18.69 -6.22
CA VAL A 206 -4.49 -18.56 -7.67
C VAL A 206 -3.01 -18.45 -8.04
N LEU A 207 -2.24 -17.65 -7.32
CA LEU A 207 -0.81 -17.48 -7.53
C LEU A 207 -0.05 -18.80 -7.35
N LYS A 208 -0.29 -19.51 -6.24
CA LYS A 208 0.33 -20.83 -5.98
C LYS A 208 0.00 -21.85 -7.05
N LYS A 209 -1.27 -21.91 -7.50
CA LYS A 209 -1.70 -22.82 -8.57
C LYS A 209 -0.96 -22.56 -9.89
N ASN A 210 -0.53 -21.33 -10.12
CA ASN A 210 0.24 -20.92 -11.30
C ASN A 210 1.75 -20.89 -11.04
N GLY A 211 2.25 -21.53 -9.97
CA GLY A 211 3.70 -21.64 -9.69
C GLY A 211 4.36 -20.34 -9.22
N ILE A 212 3.58 -19.35 -8.77
CA ILE A 212 4.11 -18.11 -8.21
C ILE A 212 4.39 -18.29 -6.71
N GLU A 213 5.62 -17.97 -6.32
CA GLU A 213 6.11 -18.08 -4.93
C GLU A 213 6.36 -16.71 -4.29
N TYR A 214 6.56 -15.67 -5.09
CA TYR A 214 6.93 -14.33 -4.63
C TYR A 214 5.98 -13.24 -5.13
N LEU A 215 5.70 -12.28 -4.26
CA LEU A 215 5.01 -11.04 -4.58
C LEU A 215 5.98 -9.88 -4.52
N PHE A 216 5.92 -8.99 -5.50
CA PHE A 216 6.54 -7.68 -5.45
C PHE A 216 5.45 -6.60 -5.47
N ILE A 217 5.28 -5.91 -4.34
CA ILE A 217 4.30 -4.86 -4.12
C ILE A 217 5.00 -3.50 -4.23
N SER A 218 4.43 -2.56 -4.98
CA SER A 218 4.96 -1.20 -5.05
C SER A 218 3.92 -0.16 -5.46
N ASN A 219 4.17 1.11 -5.12
CA ASN A 219 3.30 2.20 -5.53
C ASN A 219 3.29 2.39 -7.05
N SER A 220 2.13 2.71 -7.61
CA SER A 220 2.00 2.99 -9.06
C SER A 220 2.65 4.30 -9.50
N ASP A 221 2.89 5.24 -8.59
CA ASP A 221 3.63 6.47 -8.86
C ASP A 221 5.15 6.30 -8.73
N ASN A 222 5.63 5.18 -8.20
CA ASN A 222 7.05 4.85 -8.16
C ASN A 222 7.45 4.06 -9.42
N LEU A 223 7.88 4.77 -10.47
CA LEU A 223 8.38 4.15 -11.71
C LEU A 223 9.78 3.54 -11.59
N GLY A 224 10.49 3.83 -10.50
CA GLY A 224 11.78 3.21 -10.18
C GLY A 224 11.62 1.77 -9.71
N ALA A 225 10.44 1.42 -9.16
CA ALA A 225 10.04 0.07 -8.77
C ALA A 225 9.74 -0.81 -9.99
N ARG A 226 10.80 -1.12 -10.74
CA ARG A 226 10.76 -1.90 -11.98
C ARG A 226 11.07 -3.37 -11.71
N PRO A 227 10.68 -4.28 -12.62
CA PRO A 227 11.04 -5.68 -12.48
C PRO A 227 12.55 -5.91 -12.44
N SER A 228 13.02 -6.66 -11.44
CA SER A 228 14.44 -6.91 -11.17
C SER A 228 14.69 -8.38 -10.81
N ARG A 229 15.28 -9.13 -11.74
CA ARG A 229 15.68 -10.53 -11.50
C ARG A 229 16.74 -10.66 -10.40
N THR A 230 17.61 -9.66 -10.28
CA THR A 230 18.66 -9.58 -9.26
C THR A 230 18.06 -9.57 -7.86
N LEU A 231 17.03 -8.74 -7.64
CA LEU A 231 16.37 -8.64 -6.34
C LEU A 231 15.46 -9.85 -6.07
N ALA A 232 14.81 -10.39 -7.10
CA ALA A 232 14.05 -11.64 -6.96
C ALA A 232 14.93 -12.79 -6.48
N GLN A 233 16.12 -12.96 -7.07
CA GLN A 233 17.06 -13.98 -6.61
C GLN A 233 17.59 -13.72 -5.20
N HIS A 234 17.95 -12.47 -4.91
CA HIS A 234 18.44 -12.12 -3.58
C HIS A 234 17.40 -12.45 -2.53
N PHE A 235 16.14 -12.10 -2.78
CA PHE A 235 15.03 -12.42 -1.90
C PHE A 235 14.87 -13.93 -1.69
N GLU A 236 14.85 -14.72 -2.77
CA GLU A 236 14.83 -16.20 -2.71
C GLU A 236 15.97 -16.75 -1.84
N ASN A 237 17.21 -16.26 -2.05
CA ASN A 237 18.38 -16.69 -1.31
C ASN A 237 18.34 -16.34 0.18
N THR A 238 17.68 -15.23 0.56
CA THR A 238 17.58 -14.85 1.98
C THR A 238 16.73 -15.82 2.80
N GLY A 239 15.80 -16.55 2.15
CA GLY A 239 14.79 -17.35 2.81
C GLY A 239 13.77 -16.56 3.64
N ALA A 240 13.87 -15.23 3.68
CA ALA A 240 13.03 -14.36 4.49
C ALA A 240 11.57 -14.34 3.99
N SER A 241 10.62 -14.16 4.91
CA SER A 241 9.20 -14.04 4.56
C SER A 241 8.86 -12.71 3.88
N ILE A 242 9.62 -11.65 4.21
CA ILE A 242 9.43 -10.29 3.71
C ILE A 242 10.80 -9.61 3.54
N MET A 243 10.93 -8.81 2.49
CA MET A 243 12.08 -7.92 2.26
C MET A 243 11.58 -6.57 1.77
N ILE A 244 12.10 -5.49 2.36
CA ILE A 244 11.72 -4.12 2.03
C ILE A 244 12.92 -3.44 1.37
N GLU A 245 12.72 -2.86 0.18
CA GLU A 245 13.76 -2.02 -0.42
C GLU A 245 13.75 -0.64 0.24
N VAL A 246 14.93 -0.17 0.61
CA VAL A 246 15.12 1.16 1.19
C VAL A 246 15.99 2.02 0.29
N ALA A 247 15.76 3.33 0.34
CA ALA A 247 16.60 4.32 -0.32
C ALA A 247 17.42 5.10 0.72
N LYS A 248 18.61 5.59 0.32
CA LYS A 248 19.34 6.57 1.12
C LYS A 248 18.51 7.84 1.21
N ARG A 249 18.23 8.28 2.43
CA ARG A 249 17.40 9.42 2.72
C ARG A 249 18.10 10.72 2.33
N THR A 250 17.34 11.62 1.73
CA THR A 250 17.72 12.95 1.29
C THR A 250 16.89 14.01 2.03
N GLN A 251 17.23 15.29 1.82
CA GLN A 251 16.44 16.39 2.39
C GLN A 251 15.02 16.52 1.79
N ALA A 252 14.76 15.88 0.64
CA ALA A 252 13.44 15.85 0.01
C ALA A 252 12.49 14.88 0.72
N ASP A 253 13.03 13.89 1.43
CA ASP A 253 12.27 12.82 2.10
C ASP A 253 11.75 13.29 3.47
N ARG A 254 10.82 14.25 3.39
CA ARG A 254 10.19 14.92 4.54
C ARG A 254 8.91 14.22 5.02
N LYS A 255 8.27 13.44 4.16
CA LYS A 255 7.03 12.69 4.43
C LYS A 255 7.28 11.20 4.21
N GLY A 256 6.78 10.37 5.12
CA GLY A 256 6.97 8.91 5.15
C GLY A 256 7.87 8.45 6.30
N GLY A 257 7.99 7.13 6.46
CA GLY A 257 8.70 6.51 7.58
C GLY A 257 10.14 6.09 7.30
N HIS A 258 10.86 5.87 8.40
CA HIS A 258 12.20 5.28 8.40
C HIS A 258 12.16 3.93 9.12
N ILE A 259 13.01 3.00 8.72
CA ILE A 259 13.09 1.68 9.34
C ILE A 259 13.98 1.77 10.58
N VAL A 260 13.45 1.27 11.70
CA VAL A 260 14.17 1.15 12.97
C VAL A 260 14.09 -0.29 13.47
N ARG A 261 15.00 -0.67 14.38
CA ARG A 261 14.86 -1.89 15.14
C ARG A 261 14.39 -1.55 16.55
N ASP A 262 13.34 -2.21 16.98
CA ASP A 262 12.87 -2.15 18.35
C ASP A 262 13.87 -2.82 19.29
N LEU A 263 14.24 -2.15 20.38
CA LEU A 263 15.28 -2.64 21.30
C LEU A 263 14.80 -3.79 22.19
N GLU A 264 13.50 -3.87 22.46
CA GLU A 264 12.92 -4.91 23.33
C GLU A 264 12.75 -6.22 22.57
N THR A 265 12.11 -6.18 21.41
CA THR A 265 11.78 -7.37 20.61
C THR A 265 12.86 -7.74 19.60
N GLY A 266 13.78 -6.81 19.30
CA GLY A 266 14.79 -6.97 18.25
C GLY A 266 14.22 -6.96 16.82
N ARG A 267 12.91 -6.73 16.66
CA ARG A 267 12.22 -6.73 15.37
C ARG A 267 12.42 -5.40 14.65
N MET A 268 12.39 -5.45 13.32
CA MET A 268 12.35 -4.24 12.51
C MET A 268 10.92 -3.72 12.40
N MET A 269 10.76 -2.41 12.40
CA MET A 269 9.48 -1.75 12.23
C MET A 269 9.63 -0.46 11.43
N LEU A 270 8.56 -0.08 10.73
CA LEU A 270 8.44 1.24 10.12
C LEU A 270 8.02 2.25 11.20
N ARG A 271 8.78 3.34 11.33
CA ARG A 271 8.43 4.46 12.20
C ARG A 271 8.07 5.67 11.34
N GLU A 272 6.77 5.92 11.25
CA GLU A 272 6.22 7.07 10.55
C GLU A 272 6.41 8.36 11.35
N MET A 273 6.48 9.51 10.65
CA MET A 273 6.66 10.80 11.33
C MET A 273 5.48 11.18 12.23
N THR A 274 4.28 10.61 12.00
CA THR A 274 3.10 10.76 12.85
C THR A 274 3.24 10.00 14.18
N GLN A 275 4.07 8.96 14.22
CA GLN A 275 4.34 8.13 15.40
C GLN A 275 5.58 8.62 16.18
N VAL A 276 6.16 9.75 15.79
CA VAL A 276 7.35 10.34 16.45
C VAL A 276 6.91 11.38 17.48
N HIS A 277 7.37 11.22 18.72
CA HIS A 277 7.14 12.22 19.78
C HIS A 277 7.71 13.58 19.36
N PRO A 278 7.05 14.72 19.66
CA PRO A 278 7.54 16.05 19.29
C PRO A 278 9.00 16.33 19.70
N GLU A 279 9.44 15.84 20.86
CA GLU A 279 10.83 15.97 21.34
C GLU A 279 11.84 15.19 20.48
N ASP A 280 11.42 14.05 19.92
CA ASP A 280 12.26 13.17 19.11
C ASP A 280 12.32 13.59 17.64
N ARG A 281 11.50 14.59 17.24
CA ARG A 281 11.36 15.02 15.84
C ARG A 281 12.68 15.40 15.18
N ARG A 282 13.58 16.07 15.91
CA ARG A 282 14.90 16.45 15.41
C ARG A 282 15.77 15.23 15.11
N SER A 283 15.72 14.22 15.98
CA SER A 283 16.43 12.95 15.79
C SER A 283 15.85 12.18 14.61
N ALA A 284 14.53 12.02 14.56
CA ALA A 284 13.83 11.31 13.50
C ALA A 284 14.03 11.95 12.10
N GLN A 285 14.22 13.26 12.02
CA GLN A 285 14.52 13.97 10.76
C GLN A 285 16.00 13.91 10.35
N SER A 286 16.89 13.45 11.22
CA SER A 286 18.32 13.39 10.93
C SER A 286 18.63 12.26 9.96
N ILE A 287 18.91 12.61 8.71
CA ILE A 287 19.35 11.66 7.67
C ILE A 287 20.68 10.96 7.99
N LYS A 288 21.46 11.50 8.94
CA LYS A 288 22.69 10.82 9.43
C LYS A 288 22.37 9.75 10.47
N LYS A 289 21.34 9.98 11.29
CA LYS A 289 20.93 9.04 12.34
C LYS A 289 20.07 7.93 11.77
N HIS A 290 19.10 8.31 10.93
CA HIS A 290 18.16 7.41 10.26
C HIS A 290 18.35 7.56 8.74
N PRO A 291 19.35 6.87 8.15
CA PRO A 291 19.78 7.10 6.77
C PRO A 291 18.92 6.40 5.73
N TYR A 292 18.00 5.52 6.13
CA TYR A 292 17.20 4.73 5.20
C TYR A 292 15.72 5.12 5.27
N PHE A 293 15.14 5.36 4.11
CA PHE A 293 13.73 5.67 3.91
C PHE A 293 13.03 4.50 3.23
N ASN A 294 11.81 4.18 3.68
CA ASN A 294 11.01 3.12 3.08
C ASN A 294 10.52 3.52 1.69
N THR A 295 10.88 2.76 0.66
CA THR A 295 10.45 3.04 -0.73
C THR A 295 9.03 2.58 -1.02
N ASN A 296 8.45 1.80 -0.10
CA ASN A 296 7.23 1.03 -0.30
C ASN A 296 7.34 -0.03 -1.41
N ASN A 297 8.55 -0.49 -1.71
CA ASN A 297 8.81 -1.65 -2.56
C ASN A 297 9.01 -2.86 -1.64
N ILE A 298 8.06 -3.78 -1.65
CA ILE A 298 7.97 -4.85 -0.67
C ILE A 298 7.92 -6.18 -1.41
N TRP A 299 8.84 -7.06 -1.05
CA TRP A 299 8.89 -8.44 -1.50
C TRP A 299 8.28 -9.32 -0.42
N VAL A 300 7.37 -10.19 -0.79
CA VAL A 300 6.66 -11.06 0.16
C VAL A 300 6.62 -12.49 -0.38
N ARG A 301 6.89 -13.46 0.49
CA ARG A 301 6.71 -14.88 0.19
C ARG A 301 5.23 -15.25 0.29
N VAL A 302 4.70 -15.83 -0.79
CA VAL A 302 3.27 -16.17 -0.91
C VAL A 302 2.85 -17.18 0.16
N ASP A 303 3.67 -18.19 0.45
CA ASP A 303 3.40 -19.22 1.46
C ASP A 303 3.38 -18.64 2.88
N ALA A 304 4.38 -17.82 3.21
CA ALA A 304 4.49 -17.17 4.51
C ALA A 304 3.35 -16.18 4.76
N LEU A 305 2.98 -15.38 3.74
CA LEU A 305 1.85 -14.47 3.82
C LEU A 305 0.53 -15.23 3.99
N GLN A 306 0.33 -16.31 3.23
CA GLN A 306 -0.88 -17.13 3.37
C GLN A 306 -1.01 -17.68 4.79
N LYS A 307 0.05 -18.29 5.33
CA LYS A 307 0.04 -18.79 6.71
C LYS A 307 -0.26 -17.68 7.70
N LYS A 308 0.33 -16.50 7.51
CA LYS A 308 0.11 -15.37 8.41
C LYS A 308 -1.32 -14.85 8.35
N LEU A 309 -1.93 -14.80 7.16
CA LEU A 309 -3.32 -14.40 7.03
C LEU A 309 -4.28 -15.43 7.62
N GLU A 310 -3.98 -16.73 7.47
CA GLU A 310 -4.73 -17.81 8.13
C GLU A 310 -4.71 -17.67 9.66
N GLU A 311 -3.56 -17.33 10.26
CA GLU A 311 -3.43 -17.09 11.71
C GLU A 311 -4.32 -15.95 12.23
N TYR A 312 -4.63 -14.95 11.39
CA TYR A 312 -5.41 -13.78 11.76
C TYR A 312 -6.76 -13.68 11.02
N ASN A 313 -7.25 -14.78 10.46
CA ASN A 313 -8.52 -14.82 9.71
C ASN A 313 -8.63 -13.73 8.63
N GLY A 314 -7.50 -13.39 7.98
CA GLY A 314 -7.43 -12.38 6.93
C GLY A 314 -7.14 -10.95 7.36
N VAL A 315 -7.21 -10.63 8.66
CA VAL A 315 -7.07 -9.26 9.19
C VAL A 315 -5.79 -9.13 10.00
N LEU A 316 -4.70 -8.68 9.37
CA LEU A 316 -3.43 -8.49 10.08
C LEU A 316 -3.52 -7.32 11.08
N PRO A 317 -2.92 -7.44 12.29
CA PRO A 317 -2.92 -6.41 13.31
C PRO A 317 -1.87 -5.34 12.98
N LEU A 318 -2.03 -4.68 11.84
CA LEU A 318 -1.11 -3.64 11.40
C LEU A 318 -1.32 -2.34 12.20
N PRO A 319 -0.25 -1.56 12.44
CA PRO A 319 -0.37 -0.23 13.04
C PRO A 319 -1.25 0.70 12.21
N VAL A 320 -2.14 1.42 12.89
CA VAL A 320 -3.10 2.33 12.29
C VAL A 320 -2.55 3.76 12.25
N ILE A 321 -2.77 4.47 11.15
CA ILE A 321 -2.49 5.89 10.98
C ILE A 321 -3.81 6.62 10.77
N CYS A 322 -4.23 7.37 11.77
CA CYS A 322 -5.43 8.21 11.70
C CYS A 322 -5.12 9.48 10.89
N ASN A 323 -5.89 9.75 9.82
CA ASN A 323 -5.76 10.98 9.05
C ASN A 323 -7.00 11.86 9.21
N ARG A 324 -6.81 13.08 9.73
CA ARG A 324 -7.89 14.05 9.87
C ARG A 324 -8.05 14.84 8.57
N LYS A 325 -9.27 14.90 8.01
CA LYS A 325 -9.56 15.62 6.75
C LYS A 325 -10.95 16.27 6.79
N THR A 326 -11.36 16.89 5.70
CA THR A 326 -12.74 17.32 5.47
C THR A 326 -13.49 16.28 4.64
N ILE A 327 -14.83 16.26 4.75
CA ILE A 327 -15.69 15.33 4.01
C ILE A 327 -15.47 15.53 2.50
N ASP A 328 -15.57 16.79 2.05
CA ASP A 328 -15.19 17.20 0.71
C ASP A 328 -13.75 17.78 0.73
N PRO A 329 -12.77 17.11 0.10
CA PRO A 329 -11.39 17.59 0.05
C PRO A 329 -11.20 18.79 -0.89
N THR A 330 -12.18 19.14 -1.72
CA THR A 330 -12.11 20.26 -2.68
C THR A 330 -12.68 21.57 -2.14
N ASN A 331 -13.39 21.52 -1.01
CA ASN A 331 -14.10 22.66 -0.45
C ASN A 331 -13.58 23.04 0.96
N GLU A 332 -12.50 23.82 1.00
CA GLU A 332 -11.92 24.32 2.26
C GLU A 332 -12.81 25.33 3.01
N LYS A 333 -13.84 25.89 2.36
CA LYS A 333 -14.66 27.01 2.88
C LYS A 333 -15.92 26.58 3.65
N LYS A 334 -16.40 25.34 3.52
CA LYS A 334 -17.52 24.81 4.33
C LYS A 334 -17.06 24.31 5.72
N ARG A 335 -16.15 25.04 6.40
CA ARG A 335 -15.74 24.74 7.78
C ARG A 335 -16.77 25.18 8.83
N GLU A 336 -17.70 26.07 8.49
CA GLU A 336 -18.52 26.79 9.49
C GLU A 336 -20.05 26.69 9.29
N SER A 337 -20.55 26.11 8.19
CA SER A 337 -21.99 26.23 7.85
C SER A 337 -22.81 24.94 7.84
N TYR A 338 -22.19 23.82 8.19
CA TYR A 338 -22.91 22.63 8.62
C TYR A 338 -22.35 22.24 9.98
N SER A 339 -23.18 21.68 10.85
CA SER A 339 -22.79 20.92 12.04
C SER A 339 -21.96 19.66 11.71
N ALA A 340 -21.21 19.68 10.61
CA ALA A 340 -20.19 18.72 10.27
C ALA A 340 -18.90 19.20 10.91
N GLY A 341 -18.68 18.77 12.16
CA GLY A 341 -17.39 18.88 12.83
C GLY A 341 -16.27 18.26 11.98
N ASN A 342 -15.02 18.42 12.42
CA ASN A 342 -13.90 17.71 11.84
C ASN A 342 -14.27 16.22 11.61
N CYS A 343 -13.93 15.68 10.43
CA CYS A 343 -14.09 14.26 10.17
C CYS A 343 -12.71 13.61 10.11
N ASP A 344 -12.59 12.41 10.64
CA ASP A 344 -11.40 11.61 10.37
C ASP A 344 -11.56 11.00 8.99
N GLY A 345 -10.95 11.70 8.02
CA GLY A 345 -10.84 11.26 6.65
C GLY A 345 -9.87 10.10 6.53
N CYS A 346 -10.38 8.93 6.86
CA CYS A 346 -9.80 7.60 6.66
C CYS A 346 -8.67 7.27 7.62
N CYS A 347 -8.82 6.15 8.32
CA CYS A 347 -7.71 5.52 9.00
C CYS A 347 -6.96 4.69 7.97
N ASN A 348 -5.68 5.01 7.76
CA ASN A 348 -4.84 4.30 6.80
C ASN A 348 -3.89 3.37 7.56
N PHE A 349 -3.59 2.21 7.02
CA PHE A 349 -2.49 1.40 7.54
C PHE A 349 -1.13 1.89 7.03
N ALA A 350 -0.13 1.90 7.92
CA ALA A 350 1.27 1.90 7.51
C ALA A 350 1.64 0.51 6.97
N PHE A 351 2.59 0.43 6.03
CA PHE A 351 3.13 -0.84 5.55
C PHE A 351 4.19 -1.42 6.49
#